data_AF-A0AA88YHF4-F1
#
_entry.id   AF-A0AA88YHF4-F1
#
_cell.length_a   1.000
_cell.length_b   1.000
_cell.length_c   1.000
_cell.angle_alpha   90.00
_cell.angle_beta   90.00
_cell.angle_gamma   90.00
#
_symmetry.space_group_name_H-M   'P 1'
#
loop_
_entity.id
_entity.type
_entity.pdbx_description
1 polymer ?
#
loop_
_entity_poly.entity_id
_entity_poly.type
_entity_poly.pdbx_seq_one_letter_code
_entity_poly.pdbx_strand_id
1 'polypeptide(L)'
;MQGVEKLHLEDALEDSPQTRQLLAVFERDASALRKYSNGLHSCCSRIMKAQNELCAATQSLAQHLRDFEIQKFPLESDESILTSTLKQFASYLDDVSSIQQVLSAQFSETMMYPLTKFLQADLEEVSTLSEMFQIATNEHENTMNKYMKLPKKKESERQRQESNEDLYMMRKKFHQSPSYKHAQLITDFYALGIKD
;
A
#
# COMPACT_ATOMS: atom_id res chain seq x y z
N MET A 1 -3.86 20.84 16.73
CA MET A 1 -2.98 19.67 16.83
C MET A 1 -1.56 20.17 17.01
N GLN A 2 -0.85 19.75 18.07
CA GLN A 2 0.60 19.93 18.12
C GLN A 2 1.17 19.20 16.89
N GLY A 3 2.01 19.90 16.11
CA GLY A 3 2.57 19.36 14.87
C GLY A 3 3.32 18.05 15.15
N VAL A 4 3.23 17.10 14.22
CA VAL A 4 3.98 15.84 14.30
C VAL A 4 5.43 16.17 14.59
N GLU A 5 5.93 15.66 15.72
CA GLU A 5 7.33 15.79 16.12
C GLU A 5 8.17 15.11 15.04
N LYS A 6 8.92 15.90 14.29
CA LYS A 6 9.66 15.40 13.12
C LYS A 6 10.90 14.66 13.60
N LEU A 7 11.24 13.55 12.95
CA LEU A 7 12.53 12.93 13.18
C LEU A 7 13.60 13.85 12.59
N HIS A 8 14.43 14.47 13.42
CA HIS A 8 15.56 15.26 12.95
C HIS A 8 16.68 14.32 12.47
N LEU A 9 17.15 14.53 11.23
CA LEU A 9 18.22 13.73 10.62
C LEU A 9 19.54 13.80 11.41
N GLU A 10 19.72 14.89 12.14
CA GLU A 10 20.86 15.16 13.02
C GLU A 10 20.88 14.17 14.21
N ASP A 11 19.70 13.87 14.77
CA ASP A 11 19.51 12.94 15.89
C ASP A 11 19.61 11.47 15.48
N ALA A 12 19.42 11.17 14.19
CA ALA A 12 19.64 9.83 13.62
C ALA A 12 21.13 9.46 13.55
N LEU A 13 22.03 10.46 13.59
CA LEU A 13 23.47 10.24 13.61
C LEU A 13 23.99 9.91 15.02
N GLU A 14 23.33 10.45 16.05
CA GLU A 14 23.66 10.17 17.46
C GLU A 14 23.17 8.79 17.92
N ASP A 15 22.16 8.22 17.25
CA ASP A 15 21.54 6.92 17.61
C ASP A 15 21.13 6.86 19.09
N SER A 16 20.57 7.97 19.59
CA SER A 16 20.18 8.08 20.99
C SER A 16 19.03 7.12 21.34
N PRO A 17 18.92 6.64 22.58
CA PRO A 17 17.77 5.86 23.03
C PRO A 17 16.43 6.55 22.77
N GLN A 18 16.40 7.88 22.89
CA GLN A 18 15.24 8.72 22.63
C GLN A 18 14.86 8.67 21.14
N THR A 19 15.84 8.81 20.23
CA THR A 19 15.64 8.70 18.78
C THR A 19 15.10 7.32 18.40
N ARG A 20 15.67 6.25 18.97
CA ARG A 20 15.17 4.88 18.73
C ARG A 20 13.75 4.66 19.24
N GLN A 21 13.41 5.24 20.39
CA GLN A 21 12.06 5.12 20.94
C GLN A 21 11.03 5.86 20.10
N LEU A 22 11.36 7.07 19.62
CA LEU A 22 10.52 7.82 18.70
C LEU A 22 10.35 7.08 17.37
N LEU A 23 11.44 6.52 16.82
CA LEU A 23 11.40 5.71 15.61
C LEU A 23 10.46 4.50 15.75
N ALA A 24 10.54 3.79 16.88
CA ALA A 24 9.67 2.65 17.15
C ALA A 24 8.18 3.03 17.22
N VAL A 25 7.84 4.26 17.66
CA VAL A 25 6.47 4.77 17.61
C VAL A 25 6.01 4.92 16.17
N PHE A 26 6.84 5.52 15.32
CA PHE A 26 6.53 5.68 13.89
C PHE A 26 6.39 4.34 13.17
N GLU A 27 7.27 3.37 13.42
CA GLU A 27 7.17 2.04 12.82
C GLU A 27 5.87 1.33 13.23
N ARG A 28 5.47 1.47 14.50
CA ARG A 28 4.21 0.90 14.99
C ARG A 28 3.01 1.54 14.30
N ASP A 29 3.03 2.86 14.13
CA ASP A 29 1.94 3.58 13.49
C ASP A 29 1.88 3.28 11.99
N ALA A 30 3.01 3.19 11.29
CA ALA A 30 3.09 2.77 9.89
C ALA A 30 2.52 1.35 9.69
N SER A 31 2.82 0.43 10.61
CA SER A 31 2.23 -0.93 10.62
C SER A 31 0.72 -0.91 10.85
N ALA A 32 0.24 -0.09 11.79
CA ALA A 32 -1.19 0.08 12.04
C ALA A 32 -1.92 0.67 10.82
N LEU A 33 -1.32 1.68 10.18
CA LEU A 33 -1.84 2.28 8.96
C LEU A 33 -1.87 1.30 7.80
N ARG A 34 -0.82 0.49 7.60
CA ARG A 34 -0.81 -0.57 6.57
C ARG A 34 -1.95 -1.56 6.80
N LYS A 35 -2.19 -1.97 8.05
CA LYS A 35 -3.32 -2.86 8.38
C LYS A 35 -4.66 -2.21 8.07
N TYR A 36 -4.84 -0.95 8.46
CA TYR A 36 -6.06 -0.20 8.17
C TYR A 36 -6.30 -0.07 6.65
N SER A 37 -5.28 0.36 5.91
CA SER A 37 -5.35 0.58 4.46
C SER A 37 -5.62 -0.70 3.67
N ASN A 38 -5.10 -1.85 4.12
CA ASN A 38 -5.47 -3.15 3.55
C ASN A 38 -6.96 -3.49 3.79
N GLY A 39 -7.49 -3.16 4.97
CA GLY A 39 -8.92 -3.29 5.26
C GLY A 39 -9.76 -2.39 4.37
N LEU A 40 -9.36 -1.12 4.21
CA LEU A 40 -10.00 -0.17 3.30
C LEU A 40 -9.99 -0.68 1.85
N HIS A 41 -8.84 -1.18 1.37
CA HIS A 41 -8.72 -1.75 0.02
C HIS A 41 -9.64 -2.94 -0.19
N SER A 42 -9.75 -3.81 0.82
CA SER A 42 -10.68 -4.94 0.78
C SER A 42 -12.13 -4.48 0.67
N CYS A 43 -12.53 -3.43 1.40
CA CYS A 43 -13.86 -2.84 1.30
C CYS A 43 -14.12 -2.23 -0.08
N CYS A 44 -13.19 -1.41 -0.60
CA CYS A 44 -13.30 -0.81 -1.94
C CYS A 44 -13.37 -1.88 -3.04
N SER A 45 -12.57 -2.94 -2.92
CA SER A 45 -12.60 -4.08 -3.86
C SER A 45 -13.96 -4.78 -3.85
N ARG A 46 -14.59 -4.95 -2.67
CA ARG A 46 -15.94 -5.50 -2.57
C ARG A 46 -16.98 -4.63 -3.26
N ILE A 47 -16.90 -3.31 -3.12
CA ILE A 47 -17.78 -2.36 -3.82
C ILE A 47 -17.62 -2.51 -5.34
N MET A 48 -16.39 -2.53 -5.84
CA MET A 48 -16.11 -2.68 -7.27
C MET A 48 -16.64 -4.02 -7.83
N LYS A 49 -16.48 -5.11 -7.07
CA LYS A 49 -17.05 -6.42 -7.45
C LYS A 49 -18.57 -6.38 -7.52
N ALA A 50 -19.23 -5.82 -6.52
CA ALA A 50 -20.68 -5.68 -6.51
C ALA A 50 -21.20 -4.82 -7.67
N GLN A 51 -20.49 -3.74 -8.00
CA GLN A 51 -20.82 -2.88 -9.15
C GLN A 51 -20.70 -3.64 -10.48
N ASN A 52 -19.65 -4.44 -10.65
CA ASN A 52 -19.47 -5.25 -11.86
C ASN A 52 -20.54 -6.34 -11.99
N GLU A 53 -20.91 -6.96 -10.87
CA GLU A 53 -21.97 -7.97 -10.83
C GLU A 53 -23.34 -7.36 -11.13
N LEU A 54 -23.64 -6.18 -10.58
CA LEU A 54 -24.85 -5.42 -10.91
C LEU A 54 -24.91 -5.07 -12.40
N CYS A 55 -23.77 -4.65 -12.99
CA CYS A 55 -23.67 -4.38 -14.42
C CYS A 55 -23.98 -5.63 -15.25
N ALA A 56 -23.36 -6.76 -14.93
CA ALA A 56 -23.59 -8.03 -15.62
C ALA A 56 -25.05 -8.50 -15.49
N ALA A 57 -25.65 -8.40 -14.30
CA ALA A 57 -27.04 -8.75 -14.05
C ALA A 57 -28.00 -7.86 -14.86
N THR A 58 -27.72 -6.56 -14.93
CA THR A 58 -28.51 -5.60 -15.72
C THR A 58 -28.47 -5.95 -17.22
N GLN A 59 -27.29 -6.25 -17.75
CA GLN A 59 -27.12 -6.69 -19.14
C GLN A 59 -27.82 -8.03 -19.42
N SER A 60 -27.71 -8.99 -18.49
CA SER A 60 -28.38 -10.28 -18.64
C SER A 60 -29.90 -10.14 -18.61
N LEU A 61 -30.44 -9.24 -17.79
CA LEU A 61 -31.88 -8.94 -17.78
C LEU A 61 -32.31 -8.31 -19.11
N ALA A 62 -31.56 -7.32 -19.62
CA ALA A 62 -31.83 -6.71 -20.92
C ALA A 62 -31.87 -7.76 -22.03
N GLN A 63 -30.92 -8.70 -22.03
CA GLN A 63 -30.89 -9.80 -22.99
C GLN A 63 -32.10 -10.73 -22.84
N HIS A 64 -32.46 -11.10 -21.61
CA HIS A 64 -33.62 -11.97 -21.36
C HIS A 64 -34.93 -11.35 -21.86
N LEU A 65 -35.09 -10.02 -21.75
CA LEU A 65 -36.24 -9.32 -22.31
C LEU A 65 -36.29 -9.39 -23.84
N ARG A 66 -35.14 -9.39 -24.53
CA ARG A 66 -35.07 -9.55 -26.00
C ARG A 66 -35.35 -10.98 -26.44
N ASP A 67 -34.94 -11.96 -25.64
CA ASP A 67 -35.14 -13.39 -25.94
C ASP A 67 -36.63 -13.75 -26.02
N PHE A 68 -37.53 -12.92 -25.46
CA PHE A 68 -38.97 -13.08 -25.58
C PHE A 68 -39.44 -13.18 -27.05
N GLU A 69 -38.90 -12.38 -27.96
CA GLU A 69 -39.26 -12.43 -29.40
C GLU A 69 -38.81 -13.72 -30.08
N ILE A 70 -37.74 -14.35 -29.56
CA ILE A 70 -37.21 -15.60 -30.10
C ILE A 70 -38.08 -16.77 -29.65
N GLN A 71 -38.70 -16.65 -28.48
CA GLN A 71 -39.54 -17.69 -27.91
C GLN A 71 -40.90 -17.75 -28.63
N LYS A 72 -41.19 -18.89 -29.25
CA LYS A 72 -42.48 -19.10 -29.94
C LYS A 72 -43.57 -19.48 -28.95
N PHE A 73 -44.46 -18.54 -28.64
CA PHE A 73 -45.65 -18.82 -27.85
C PHE A 73 -46.81 -19.25 -28.74
N PRO A 74 -47.48 -20.39 -28.47
CA PRO A 74 -48.55 -20.93 -29.34
C PRO A 74 -49.79 -20.03 -29.51
N LEU A 75 -49.97 -19.04 -28.63
CA LEU A 75 -51.12 -18.15 -28.59
C LEU A 75 -50.76 -16.70 -28.93
N GLU A 76 -49.50 -16.41 -29.25
CA GLU A 76 -49.08 -15.05 -29.55
C GLU A 76 -49.46 -14.67 -30.99
N SER A 77 -49.95 -13.44 -31.16
CA SER A 77 -50.24 -12.88 -32.47
C SER A 77 -49.04 -12.07 -32.99
N ASP A 78 -48.87 -12.02 -34.31
CA ASP A 78 -47.74 -11.34 -34.96
C ASP A 78 -47.66 -9.82 -34.66
N GLU A 79 -48.73 -9.19 -34.16
CA GLU A 79 -48.80 -7.77 -33.75
C GLU A 79 -48.76 -7.56 -32.23
N SER A 80 -47.91 -8.31 -31.52
CA SER A 80 -47.80 -8.24 -30.05
C SER A 80 -47.19 -6.91 -29.56
N ILE A 81 -48.02 -6.03 -28.98
CA ILE A 81 -47.58 -4.80 -28.26
C ILE A 81 -46.61 -5.14 -27.11
N LEU A 82 -46.72 -6.35 -26.55
CA LEU A 82 -45.84 -6.81 -25.49
C LEU A 82 -44.39 -6.88 -25.98
N THR A 83 -44.14 -7.43 -27.17
CA THR A 83 -42.79 -7.55 -27.74
C THR A 83 -42.12 -6.19 -27.93
N SER A 84 -42.84 -5.18 -28.44
CA SER A 84 -42.29 -3.82 -28.57
C SER A 84 -42.03 -3.17 -27.21
N THR A 85 -42.91 -3.39 -26.23
CA THR A 85 -42.74 -2.90 -24.86
C THR A 85 -41.51 -3.51 -24.17
N LEU A 86 -41.31 -4.83 -24.29
CA LEU A 86 -40.16 -5.53 -23.72
C LEU A 86 -38.84 -5.09 -24.38
N LYS A 87 -38.84 -4.85 -25.69
CA LYS A 87 -37.70 -4.26 -26.40
C LYS A 87 -37.37 -2.85 -25.89
N GLN A 88 -38.39 -2.04 -25.63
CA GLN A 88 -38.19 -0.69 -25.07
C GLN A 88 -37.60 -0.76 -23.65
N PHE A 89 -38.08 -1.67 -22.80
CA PHE A 89 -37.48 -1.91 -21.49
C PHE A 89 -36.03 -2.40 -21.58
N ALA A 90 -35.72 -3.29 -22.52
CA ALA A 90 -34.35 -3.72 -22.76
C ALA A 90 -33.43 -2.54 -23.11
N SER A 91 -33.90 -1.60 -23.96
CA SER A 91 -33.14 -0.37 -24.28
C SER A 91 -32.88 0.49 -23.04
N TYR A 92 -33.85 0.64 -22.14
CA TYR A 92 -33.62 1.38 -20.89
C TYR A 92 -32.60 0.70 -19.98
N LEU A 93 -32.59 -0.63 -19.94
CA LEU A 93 -31.58 -1.37 -19.19
C LEU A 93 -30.18 -1.25 -19.83
N ASP A 94 -30.08 -1.14 -21.15
CA ASP A 94 -28.81 -0.85 -21.82
C ASP A 94 -28.25 0.51 -21.38
N ASP A 95 -29.08 1.55 -21.35
CA ASP A 95 -28.69 2.89 -20.88
C ASP A 95 -28.21 2.84 -19.43
N VAL A 96 -28.93 2.12 -18.55
CA VAL A 96 -28.51 1.90 -17.16
C VAL A 96 -27.18 1.17 -17.09
N SER A 97 -26.98 0.13 -17.92
CA SER A 97 -25.73 -0.64 -17.95
C SER A 97 -24.54 0.21 -18.43
N SER A 98 -24.77 1.12 -19.37
CA SER A 98 -23.75 2.07 -19.84
C SER A 98 -23.26 2.98 -18.70
N ILE A 99 -24.20 3.52 -17.90
CA ILE A 99 -23.86 4.31 -16.70
C ILE A 99 -23.09 3.45 -15.68
N GLN A 100 -23.50 2.20 -15.48
CA GLN A 100 -22.83 1.28 -14.56
C GLN A 100 -21.40 0.94 -15.00
N GLN A 101 -21.13 0.83 -16.30
CA GLN A 101 -19.78 0.63 -16.85
C GLN A 101 -18.90 1.85 -16.62
N VAL A 102 -19.42 3.06 -16.88
CA VAL A 102 -18.70 4.31 -16.59
C VAL A 102 -18.37 4.41 -15.10
N LEU A 103 -19.33 4.09 -14.22
CA LEU A 103 -19.10 4.08 -12.78
C LEU A 103 -18.04 3.05 -12.36
N SER A 104 -18.03 1.86 -12.98
CA SER A 104 -17.00 0.85 -12.73
C SER A 104 -15.61 1.34 -13.12
N ALA A 105 -15.47 1.98 -14.29
CA ALA A 105 -14.22 2.59 -14.70
C ALA A 105 -13.76 3.66 -13.71
N GLN A 106 -14.68 4.52 -13.26
CA GLN A 106 -14.39 5.53 -12.23
C GLN A 106 -13.91 4.90 -10.92
N PHE A 107 -14.54 3.82 -10.43
CA PHE A 107 -14.06 3.10 -9.26
C PHE A 107 -12.65 2.53 -9.45
N SER A 108 -12.33 2.03 -10.63
CA SER A 108 -10.98 1.54 -10.92
C SER A 108 -9.94 2.69 -10.85
N GLU A 109 -10.22 3.80 -11.52
CA GLU A 109 -9.26 4.90 -11.69
C GLU A 109 -9.13 5.81 -10.47
N THR A 110 -10.24 6.14 -9.82
CA THR A 110 -10.29 7.18 -8.77
C THR A 110 -10.26 6.61 -7.36
N MET A 111 -10.57 5.32 -7.18
CA MET A 111 -10.59 4.67 -5.87
C MET A 111 -9.54 3.55 -5.78
N MET A 112 -9.59 2.56 -6.68
CA MET A 112 -8.72 1.38 -6.57
C MET A 112 -7.26 1.69 -6.93
N TYR A 113 -7.03 2.44 -8.01
CA TYR A 113 -5.67 2.79 -8.45
C TYR A 113 -4.88 3.58 -7.40
N PRO A 114 -5.35 4.72 -6.86
CA PRO A 114 -4.58 5.47 -5.87
C PRO A 114 -4.32 4.67 -4.61
N LEU A 115 -5.30 3.88 -4.14
CA LEU A 115 -5.15 3.05 -2.95
C LEU A 115 -4.16 1.89 -3.16
N THR A 116 -4.19 1.27 -4.35
CA THR A 116 -3.23 0.22 -4.72
C THR A 116 -1.82 0.79 -4.86
N LYS A 117 -1.68 1.96 -5.48
CA LYS A 117 -0.41 2.69 -5.59
C LYS A 117 0.16 3.01 -4.20
N PHE A 118 -0.66 3.55 -3.30
CA PHE A 118 -0.25 3.85 -1.93
C PHE A 118 0.24 2.60 -1.17
N LEU A 119 -0.46 1.47 -1.30
CA LEU A 119 -0.07 0.22 -0.66
C LEU A 119 1.21 -0.39 -1.24
N GLN A 120 1.37 -0.37 -2.57
CA GLN A 120 2.45 -1.08 -3.27
C GLN A 120 3.70 -0.24 -3.51
N ALA A 121 3.58 1.07 -3.59
CA ALA A 121 4.72 1.97 -3.73
C ALA A 121 5.11 2.53 -2.36
N ASP A 122 4.24 3.34 -1.77
CA ASP A 122 4.62 4.16 -0.62
C ASP A 122 4.82 3.31 0.65
N LEU A 123 3.84 2.47 1.01
CA LEU A 123 3.94 1.62 2.21
C LEU A 123 4.94 0.47 2.08
N GLU A 124 5.16 -0.03 0.87
CA GLU A 124 6.16 -1.08 0.63
C GLU A 124 7.59 -0.52 0.67
N GLU A 125 7.80 0.71 0.20
CA GLU A 125 9.07 1.43 0.35
C GLU A 125 9.42 1.66 1.82
N VAL A 126 8.44 2.09 2.64
CA VAL A 126 8.62 2.23 4.10
C VAL A 126 9.02 0.91 4.74
N SER A 127 8.36 -0.19 4.35
CA SER A 127 8.63 -1.54 4.89
C SER A 127 10.04 -2.00 4.51
N THR A 128 10.43 -1.83 3.24
CA THR A 128 11.76 -2.20 2.74
C THR A 128 12.86 -1.42 3.47
N LEU A 129 12.67 -0.11 3.69
CA LEU A 129 13.64 0.71 4.40
C LEU A 129 13.76 0.34 5.88
N SER A 130 12.65 -0.01 6.54
CA SER A 130 12.67 -0.53 7.92
C SER A 130 13.47 -1.82 8.01
N GLU A 131 13.27 -2.76 7.08
CA GLU A 131 14.04 -4.01 7.04
C GLU A 131 15.53 -3.77 6.81
N MET A 132 15.88 -2.89 5.85
CA MET A 132 17.27 -2.51 5.61
C MET A 132 17.91 -1.86 6.84
N PHE A 133 17.16 -1.03 7.56
CA PHE A 133 17.63 -0.39 8.80
C PHE A 133 17.85 -1.41 9.90
N GLN A 134 16.93 -2.35 10.09
CA GLN A 134 17.09 -3.41 11.08
C GLN A 134 18.30 -4.31 10.79
N ILE A 135 18.54 -4.65 9.51
CA ILE A 135 19.72 -5.42 9.09
C ILE A 135 21.00 -4.66 9.43
N ALA A 136 21.10 -3.39 9.03
CA ALA A 136 22.29 -2.58 9.28
C ALA A 136 22.54 -2.37 10.79
N THR A 137 21.47 -2.20 11.58
CA THR A 137 21.53 -2.12 13.04
C THR A 137 22.13 -3.39 13.63
N ASN A 138 21.61 -4.55 13.24
CA ASN A 138 22.07 -5.85 13.74
C ASN A 138 23.54 -6.12 13.34
N GLU A 139 23.94 -5.80 12.11
CA GLU A 139 25.32 -5.94 11.65
C GLU A 139 26.28 -5.05 12.43
N HIS A 140 25.91 -3.79 12.66
CA HIS A 140 26.69 -2.84 13.46
C HIS A 140 26.83 -3.30 14.92
N GLU A 141 25.73 -3.68 15.57
CA GLU A 141 25.74 -4.18 16.95
C GLU A 141 26.58 -5.47 17.09
N ASN A 142 26.46 -6.40 16.15
CA ASN A 142 27.27 -7.61 16.13
C ASN A 142 28.77 -7.32 15.98
N THR A 143 29.12 -6.36 15.13
CA THR A 143 30.53 -5.97 14.88
C THR A 143 31.10 -5.21 16.06
N MET A 144 30.33 -4.30 16.66
CA MET A 144 30.68 -3.58 17.88
C MET A 144 30.91 -4.54 19.06
N ASN A 145 30.05 -5.55 19.21
CA ASN A 145 30.21 -6.58 20.23
C ASN A 145 31.48 -7.42 20.04
N LYS A 146 31.87 -7.74 18.79
CA LYS A 146 33.14 -8.41 18.50
C LYS A 146 34.32 -7.52 18.87
N TYR A 147 34.27 -6.25 18.46
CA TYR A 147 35.30 -5.25 18.76
C TYR A 147 35.52 -5.06 20.27
N MET A 148 34.44 -5.00 21.05
CA MET A 148 34.52 -4.83 22.51
C MET A 148 35.13 -6.04 23.24
N LYS A 149 35.10 -7.22 22.63
CA LYS A 149 35.66 -8.46 23.20
C LYS A 149 37.15 -8.67 22.88
N LEU A 150 37.77 -7.75 22.15
CA LEU A 150 39.18 -7.87 21.78
C LEU A 150 40.11 -7.80 23.02
N PRO A 151 41.10 -8.71 23.13
CA PRO A 151 41.95 -8.81 24.31
C PRO A 151 43.03 -7.72 24.33
N LYS A 152 42.98 -6.84 25.34
CA LYS A 152 43.92 -5.69 25.52
C LYS A 152 45.42 -6.03 25.58
N LYS A 153 45.81 -7.29 25.79
CA LYS A 153 47.21 -7.69 26.09
C LYS A 153 47.83 -8.71 25.12
N LYS A 154 47.08 -9.28 24.17
CA LYS A 154 47.54 -10.42 23.34
C LYS A 154 47.31 -10.26 21.84
N GLU A 155 46.92 -9.07 21.40
CA GLU A 155 46.44 -8.89 20.03
C GLU A 155 47.52 -8.37 19.07
N SER A 156 47.61 -9.02 17.91
CA SER A 156 48.40 -8.57 16.77
C SER A 156 47.94 -7.19 16.30
N GLU A 157 48.87 -6.29 15.98
CA GLU A 157 48.55 -4.97 15.44
C GLU A 157 47.68 -5.05 14.17
N ARG A 158 47.88 -6.11 13.37
CA ARG A 158 47.06 -6.41 12.19
C ARG A 158 45.61 -6.75 12.53
N GLN A 159 45.37 -7.60 13.54
CA GLN A 159 44.00 -7.97 13.95
C GLN A 159 43.22 -6.78 14.51
N ARG A 160 43.93 -5.88 15.20
CA ARG A 160 43.38 -4.63 15.72
C ARG A 160 42.97 -3.68 14.59
N GLN A 161 43.79 -3.61 13.55
CA GLN A 161 43.55 -2.78 12.37
C GLN A 161 42.38 -3.30 11.53
N GLU A 162 42.35 -4.61 11.26
CA GLU A 162 41.24 -5.29 10.58
C GLU A 162 39.91 -5.09 11.32
N SER A 163 39.91 -5.25 12.65
CA SER A 163 38.69 -5.03 13.46
C SER A 163 38.23 -3.57 13.51
N ASN A 164 39.16 -2.61 13.45
CA ASN A 164 38.85 -1.18 13.35
C ASN A 164 38.23 -0.84 11.98
N GLU A 165 38.78 -1.38 10.89
CA GLU A 165 38.25 -1.19 9.54
C GLU A 165 36.84 -1.79 9.39
N ASP A 166 36.62 -3.00 9.91
CA ASP A 166 35.30 -3.64 9.91
C ASP A 166 34.27 -2.81 10.69
N LEU A 167 34.63 -2.32 11.88
CA LEU A 167 33.75 -1.47 12.67
C LEU A 167 33.44 -0.14 11.96
N TYR A 168 34.45 0.48 11.36
CA TYR A 168 34.27 1.71 10.58
C TYR A 168 33.34 1.49 9.40
N MET A 169 33.51 0.41 8.64
CA MET A 169 32.67 0.07 7.49
C MET A 169 31.22 -0.18 7.91
N MET A 170 31.00 -0.91 8.99
CA MET A 170 29.63 -1.20 9.48
C MET A 170 28.96 0.04 10.07
N ARG A 171 29.69 0.89 10.80
CA ARG A 171 29.20 2.18 11.28
C ARG A 171 28.84 3.10 10.11
N LYS A 172 29.67 3.14 9.07
CA LYS A 172 29.38 3.88 7.85
C LYS A 172 28.11 3.36 7.15
N LYS A 173 27.96 2.04 7.02
CA LYS A 173 26.78 1.39 6.42
C LYS A 173 25.50 1.69 7.21
N PHE A 174 25.58 1.67 8.54
CA PHE A 174 24.50 2.04 9.45
C PHE A 174 24.06 3.51 9.26
N HIS A 175 25.00 4.45 9.18
CA HIS A 175 24.64 5.87 9.06
C HIS A 175 24.29 6.36 7.64
N GLN A 176 24.83 5.75 6.57
CA GLN A 176 24.78 6.36 5.22
C GLN A 176 23.58 6.00 4.34
N SER A 177 22.77 4.98 4.64
CA SER A 177 21.72 4.55 3.69
C SER A 177 20.37 4.22 4.32
N PRO A 178 20.28 3.41 5.37
CA PRO A 178 18.98 3.00 5.89
C PRO A 178 18.42 3.99 6.91
N SER A 179 19.22 4.42 7.87
CA SER A 179 18.78 5.31 8.98
C SER A 179 18.31 6.67 8.47
N TYR A 180 19.09 7.28 7.58
CA TYR A 180 18.76 8.57 6.96
C TYR A 180 17.52 8.47 6.08
N LYS A 181 17.45 7.45 5.20
CA LYS A 181 16.30 7.31 4.29
C LYS A 181 15.05 6.90 5.04
N HIS A 182 15.13 6.02 6.03
CA HIS A 182 13.99 5.57 6.81
C HIS A 182 13.41 6.71 7.68
N ALA A 183 14.28 7.47 8.36
CA ALA A 183 13.88 8.67 9.10
C ALA A 183 13.25 9.74 8.20
N GLN A 184 13.85 9.97 7.03
CA GLN A 184 13.33 10.92 6.04
C GLN A 184 11.99 10.46 5.47
N LEU A 185 11.86 9.19 5.07
CA LEU A 185 10.64 8.69 4.44
C LEU A 185 9.47 8.65 5.41
N ILE A 186 9.70 8.26 6.66
CA ILE A 186 8.68 8.36 7.71
C ILE A 186 8.28 9.82 7.91
N THR A 187 9.25 10.73 8.03
CA THR A 187 8.94 12.15 8.21
C THR A 187 8.16 12.73 7.03
N ASP A 188 8.53 12.39 5.80
CA ASP A 188 7.86 12.84 4.58
C ASP A 188 6.48 12.21 4.42
N PHE A 189 6.34 10.92 4.73
CA PHE A 189 5.06 10.21 4.71
C PHE A 189 4.03 10.83 5.66
N TYR A 190 4.46 11.24 6.87
CA TYR A 190 3.59 11.94 7.82
C TYR A 190 3.48 13.46 7.56
N ALA A 191 4.47 14.09 6.93
CA ALA A 191 4.40 15.51 6.57
C ALA A 191 3.51 15.78 5.35
N LEU A 192 3.46 14.84 4.40
CA LEU A 192 2.58 14.88 3.22
C LEU A 192 1.12 14.52 3.56
N GLY A 193 0.87 13.86 4.69
CA GLY A 193 -0.48 13.52 5.18
C GLY A 193 -1.19 14.60 6.00
N ILE A 194 -0.56 15.76 6.27
CA ILE A 194 -1.13 16.85 7.10
C ILE A 194 -1.12 18.20 6.37
N LYS A 195 -0.78 18.20 5.07
CA LYS A 195 -0.93 19.38 4.21
C LYS A 195 -1.75 19.03 3.00
N ASP A 196 -3.05 18.82 3.23
CA ASP A 196 -4.16 19.38 2.46
C ASP A 196 -5.50 18.91 3.05
#